data_AF-A0A7C8YG95-F1
#
_entry.id   AF-A0A7C8YG95-F1
#
_cell.length_a   1.000
_cell.length_b   1.000
_cell.length_c   1.000
_cell.angle_alpha   90.00
_cell.angle_beta   90.00
_cell.angle_gamma   90.00
#
_symmetry.space_group_name_H-M   'P 1'
#
loop_
_entity.id
_entity.type
_entity.pdbx_description
1 polymer ?
#
loop_
_entity_poly.entity_id
_entity_poly.type
_entity_poly.pdbx_seq_one_letter_code
_entity_poly.pdbx_strand_id
1 'polypeptide(L)'
;SDVSWLQCQPCSDCYKQSDPVFNPTSSSSYAPLSCSTRQCRSLEIGACRNGACLYQVSYGDGSYTVGNLVTETVSFGTSGSVPKVTIGCGHDNEGLFVGAAGLLGLGGGPLSMPSQIKATSFSYCLVDRDSRKSSTLEFNSAKPGSNSVTAPILRNSKLDTFYYVGLTGFSVGGRPVSIPPGTFAVDKAGSGGVIVDSGTAVTRLPSQAYTSLRDAFTRLTRHLKPAQSFAIFDTCYDFSSLSSVTVPTVAMNFAAGQKLE
;
A
#
# COMPACT_ATOMS: atom_id res chain seq x y z
N SER A 1 -5.41 -2.13 1.60
CA SER A 1 -6.61 -1.71 2.34
C SER A 1 -7.70 -1.36 1.36
N ASP A 2 -8.93 -1.81 1.64
CA ASP A 2 -10.10 -1.48 0.82
C ASP A 2 -10.79 -0.20 1.32
N VAL A 3 -10.90 0.00 2.63
CA VAL A 3 -11.63 1.16 3.15
C VAL A 3 -10.77 2.42 2.99
N SER A 4 -11.31 3.40 2.25
CA SER A 4 -10.83 4.78 2.29
C SER A 4 -11.44 5.48 3.49
N TRP A 5 -10.67 6.27 4.22
CA TRP A 5 -11.15 6.96 5.41
C TRP A 5 -10.47 8.31 5.61
N LEU A 6 -11.09 9.15 6.43
CA LEU A 6 -10.58 10.45 6.85
C LEU A 6 -10.99 10.76 8.29
N GLN A 7 -10.25 11.65 8.97
CA GLN A 7 -10.60 12.05 10.33
C GLN A 7 -11.82 12.97 10.32
N CYS A 8 -12.79 12.65 11.18
CA CYS A 8 -14.07 13.32 11.28
C CYS A 8 -14.31 13.91 12.66
N GLN A 9 -15.02 15.04 12.71
CA GLN A 9 -15.56 15.58 13.96
C GLN A 9 -16.80 14.78 14.42
N PRO A 10 -16.96 14.55 15.75
CA PRO A 10 -15.97 14.78 16.79
C PRO A 10 -14.84 13.75 16.70
N CYS A 11 -13.60 14.19 16.83
CA CYS A 11 -12.45 13.31 16.93
C CYS A 11 -12.15 13.12 18.43
N SER A 12 -12.32 11.90 18.95
CA SER A 12 -12.10 11.57 20.36
C SER A 12 -10.63 11.38 20.68
N ASP A 13 -9.93 10.59 19.85
CA ASP A 13 -8.48 10.41 19.93
C ASP A 13 -7.95 10.34 18.51
N CYS A 14 -7.34 11.41 18.01
CA CYS A 14 -6.72 11.34 16.70
C CYS A 14 -5.41 12.10 16.63
N TYR A 15 -4.55 11.61 15.75
CA TYR A 15 -3.31 12.29 15.43
C TYR A 15 -3.57 13.65 14.75
N LYS A 16 -2.56 14.53 14.83
CA LYS A 16 -2.60 15.84 14.19
C LYS A 16 -2.39 15.67 12.68
N GLN A 17 -3.35 16.17 11.91
CA GLN A 17 -3.27 16.29 10.45
C GLN A 17 -2.98 17.74 10.02
N SER A 18 -2.54 17.93 8.78
CA SER A 18 -2.20 19.25 8.21
C SER A 18 -3.45 20.05 7.84
N ASP A 19 -4.41 19.40 7.20
CA ASP A 19 -5.67 20.01 6.77
C ASP A 19 -6.71 20.01 7.92
N PRO A 20 -7.78 20.82 7.86
CA PRO A 20 -8.85 20.77 8.85
C PRO A 20 -9.53 19.39 8.92
N VAL A 21 -9.84 18.94 10.14
CA VAL A 21 -10.63 17.71 10.36
C VAL A 21 -12.01 17.91 9.73
N PHE A 22 -12.48 16.91 8.99
CA PHE A 22 -13.74 17.02 8.26
C PHE A 22 -14.91 17.15 9.24
N ASN A 23 -15.80 18.10 8.98
CA ASN A 23 -17.02 18.27 9.76
C ASN A 23 -18.22 17.71 8.98
N PRO A 24 -18.78 16.54 9.38
CA PRO A 24 -19.94 15.96 8.74
C PRO A 24 -21.16 16.89 8.64
N THR A 25 -21.36 17.79 9.61
CA THR A 25 -22.53 18.69 9.63
C THR A 25 -22.44 19.81 8.59
N SER A 26 -21.26 20.01 8.00
CA SER A 26 -21.02 21.03 6.98
C SER A 26 -21.26 20.52 5.55
N SER A 27 -21.41 19.20 5.37
CA SER A 27 -21.63 18.57 4.08
C SER A 27 -23.10 18.18 3.90
N SER A 28 -23.69 18.59 2.78
CA SER A 28 -25.06 18.21 2.41
C SER A 28 -25.14 16.82 1.75
N SER A 29 -24.02 16.24 1.32
CA SER A 29 -23.96 14.90 0.72
C SER A 29 -23.45 13.82 1.67
N TYR A 30 -23.09 14.19 2.91
CA TYR A 30 -22.80 13.23 3.97
C TYR A 30 -24.07 12.43 4.30
N ALA A 31 -23.97 11.10 4.27
CA ALA A 31 -25.05 10.23 4.71
C ALA A 31 -24.51 9.01 5.48
N PRO A 32 -24.99 8.76 6.71
CA PRO A 32 -24.59 7.57 7.47
C PRO A 32 -25.14 6.29 6.84
N LEU A 33 -24.38 5.20 6.89
CA LEU A 33 -24.86 3.89 6.44
C LEU A 33 -25.50 3.12 7.59
N SER A 34 -26.63 2.48 7.30
CA SER A 34 -27.27 1.57 8.24
C SER A 34 -26.60 0.20 8.25
N CYS A 35 -26.78 -0.54 9.35
CA CYS A 35 -26.18 -1.86 9.53
C CYS A 35 -26.67 -2.92 8.52
N SER A 36 -27.83 -2.73 7.90
CA SER A 36 -28.39 -3.66 6.92
C SER A 36 -27.83 -3.48 5.51
N THR A 37 -27.06 -2.42 5.27
CA THR A 37 -26.47 -2.13 3.96
C THR A 37 -25.45 -3.18 3.56
N ARG A 38 -25.34 -3.44 2.25
CA ARG A 38 -24.35 -4.38 1.73
C ARG A 38 -22.92 -3.94 2.08
N GLN A 39 -22.68 -2.63 2.03
CA GLN A 39 -21.39 -2.02 2.35
C GLN A 39 -20.96 -2.32 3.79
N CYS A 40 -21.88 -2.18 4.75
CA CYS A 40 -21.59 -2.51 6.14
C CYS A 40 -21.23 -3.99 6.33
N ARG A 41 -21.93 -4.88 5.62
CA ARG A 41 -21.67 -6.34 5.66
C ARG A 41 -20.38 -6.75 4.95
N SER A 42 -19.79 -5.87 4.14
CA SER A 42 -18.52 -6.10 3.46
C SER A 42 -17.30 -5.73 4.31
N LEU A 43 -17.51 -5.15 5.50
CA LEU A 43 -16.41 -4.85 6.42
C LEU A 43 -15.80 -6.14 6.98
N GLU A 44 -14.48 -6.18 7.05
CA GLU A 44 -13.75 -7.25 7.75
C GLU A 44 -13.98 -7.15 9.26
N ILE A 45 -13.85 -5.94 9.81
CA ILE A 45 -14.15 -5.61 11.20
C ILE A 45 -15.17 -4.48 11.22
N GLY A 46 -16.38 -4.81 11.65
CA GLY A 46 -17.49 -3.87 11.74
C GLY A 46 -18.41 -4.17 12.93
N ALA A 47 -19.11 -3.15 13.37
CA ALA A 47 -20.10 -3.25 14.43
C ALA A 47 -21.35 -2.43 14.09
N CYS A 48 -22.42 -2.66 14.84
CA CYS A 48 -23.66 -1.91 14.70
C CYS A 48 -23.99 -1.24 16.04
N ARG A 49 -24.18 0.07 16.03
CA ARG A 49 -24.60 0.82 17.23
C ARG A 49 -25.71 1.80 16.87
N ASN A 50 -26.85 1.68 17.55
CA ASN A 50 -28.02 2.54 17.31
C ASN A 50 -28.44 2.61 15.83
N GLY A 51 -28.28 1.51 15.09
CA GLY A 51 -28.59 1.43 13.66
C GLY A 51 -27.52 2.00 12.72
N ALA A 52 -26.47 2.64 13.23
CA ALA A 52 -25.32 3.12 12.46
C ALA A 52 -24.27 2.01 12.30
N CYS A 53 -23.72 1.91 11.09
CA CYS A 53 -22.62 1.02 10.79
C CYS A 53 -21.29 1.62 11.29
N LEU A 54 -20.58 0.87 12.12
CA LEU A 54 -19.25 1.20 12.59
C LEU A 54 -18.22 0.35 11.85
N TYR A 55 -17.09 0.96 11.53
CA TYR A 55 -15.96 0.28 10.90
C TYR A 55 -14.73 0.37 11.78
N GLN A 56 -13.85 -0.62 11.63
CA GLN A 56 -12.48 -0.56 12.10
C GLN A 56 -11.55 -1.05 11.01
N VAL A 57 -10.42 -0.36 10.84
CA VAL A 57 -9.29 -0.84 10.04
C VAL A 57 -8.06 -0.88 10.91
N SER A 58 -7.32 -1.97 10.86
CA SER A 58 -6.04 -2.14 11.55
C SER A 58 -4.94 -2.41 10.54
N TYR A 59 -3.78 -1.78 10.74
CA TYR A 59 -2.62 -1.84 9.86
C TYR A 59 -1.50 -2.68 10.48
N GLY A 60 -0.60 -3.20 9.63
CA GLY A 60 0.47 -4.11 10.06
C GLY A 60 1.53 -3.45 10.95
N ASP A 61 1.60 -2.11 10.98
CA ASP A 61 2.45 -1.33 11.87
C ASP A 61 1.80 -1.06 13.25
N GLY A 62 0.58 -1.56 13.47
CA GLY A 62 -0.21 -1.33 14.68
C GLY A 62 -1.09 -0.08 14.64
N SER A 63 -0.99 0.74 13.59
CA SER A 63 -1.87 1.89 13.39
C SER A 63 -3.30 1.40 13.15
N TYR A 64 -4.30 2.22 13.49
CA TYR A 64 -5.70 1.88 13.27
C TYR A 64 -6.61 3.10 13.13
N THR A 65 -7.83 2.85 12.65
CA THR A 65 -8.92 3.83 12.60
C THR A 65 -10.24 3.16 12.96
N VAL A 66 -11.06 3.86 13.75
CA VAL A 66 -12.42 3.45 14.14
C VAL A 66 -13.38 4.62 13.96
N GLY A 67 -14.56 4.34 13.43
CA GLY A 67 -15.61 5.34 13.34
C GLY A 67 -16.85 4.86 12.63
N ASN A 68 -17.57 5.80 12.01
CA ASN A 68 -18.80 5.50 11.28
C ASN A 68 -18.48 5.18 9.81
N LEU A 69 -19.12 4.15 9.25
CA LEU A 69 -19.11 3.94 7.81
C LEU A 69 -20.22 4.79 7.19
N VAL A 70 -19.86 5.62 6.22
CA VAL A 70 -20.74 6.64 5.64
C VAL A 70 -20.61 6.65 4.14
N THR A 71 -21.49 7.38 3.46
CA THR A 71 -21.28 7.78 2.06
C THR A 71 -21.08 9.27 1.95
N GLU A 72 -20.22 9.68 1.03
CA GLU A 72 -19.94 11.08 0.71
C GLU A 72 -19.66 11.24 -0.79
N THR A 73 -19.69 12.48 -1.28
CA THR A 73 -19.20 12.86 -2.60
C THR A 73 -17.69 13.08 -2.56
N VAL A 74 -16.95 12.31 -3.35
CA VAL A 74 -15.50 12.47 -3.51
C VAL A 74 -15.20 13.22 -4.80
N SER A 75 -14.43 14.30 -4.70
CA SER A 75 -14.06 15.16 -5.84
C SER A 75 -12.59 15.00 -6.20
N PHE A 76 -12.30 14.79 -7.49
CA PHE A 76 -10.94 14.63 -8.02
C PHE A 76 -10.48 15.92 -8.71
N GLY A 77 -10.51 17.03 -7.99
CA GLY A 77 -10.20 18.36 -8.54
C GLY A 77 -11.07 18.69 -9.74
N THR A 78 -10.46 18.96 -10.90
CA THR A 78 -11.16 19.26 -12.15
C THR A 78 -11.62 18.02 -12.92
N SER A 79 -11.25 16.82 -12.47
CA SER A 79 -11.63 15.54 -13.10
C SER A 79 -13.03 15.05 -12.72
N GLY A 80 -13.79 15.86 -11.98
CA GLY A 80 -15.18 15.59 -11.60
C GLY A 80 -15.31 14.98 -10.21
N SER A 81 -16.53 14.55 -9.91
CA SER A 81 -16.90 14.02 -8.59
C SER A 81 -17.70 12.73 -8.72
N VAL A 82 -17.51 11.84 -7.75
CA VAL A 82 -18.28 10.60 -7.62
C VAL A 82 -19.14 10.70 -6.36
N PRO A 83 -20.48 10.74 -6.48
CA PRO A 83 -21.36 10.77 -5.33
C PRO A 83 -21.49 9.39 -4.68
N LYS A 84 -21.89 9.37 -3.41
CA LYS A 84 -22.22 8.15 -2.65
C LYS A 84 -21.06 7.15 -2.56
N VAL A 85 -19.82 7.64 -2.53
CA VAL A 85 -18.64 6.83 -2.23
C VAL A 85 -18.66 6.50 -0.75
N THR A 86 -18.61 5.22 -0.44
CA THR A 86 -18.49 4.68 0.91
C THR A 86 -17.09 4.95 1.45
N ILE A 87 -17.02 5.65 2.57
CA ILE A 87 -15.78 5.99 3.26
C ILE A 87 -15.94 5.77 4.76
N GLY A 88 -14.81 5.58 5.44
CA GLY A 88 -14.71 5.62 6.88
C GLY A 88 -14.62 7.07 7.38
N CYS A 89 -15.53 7.44 8.27
CA CYS A 89 -15.49 8.70 8.99
C CYS A 89 -14.90 8.41 10.38
N GLY A 90 -13.58 8.53 10.49
CA GLY A 90 -12.79 8.08 11.65
C GLY A 90 -12.85 9.07 12.80
N HIS A 91 -13.25 8.59 13.97
CA HIS A 91 -13.36 9.38 15.21
C HIS A 91 -12.24 9.04 16.20
N ASP A 92 -11.63 7.87 16.04
CA ASP A 92 -10.49 7.38 16.80
C ASP A 92 -9.45 6.88 15.80
N ASN A 93 -8.33 7.56 15.67
CA ASN A 93 -7.30 7.27 14.68
C ASN A 93 -5.91 7.42 15.30
N GLU A 94 -5.22 6.30 15.47
CA GLU A 94 -3.91 6.28 16.12
C GLU A 94 -2.87 5.62 15.23
N GLY A 95 -1.64 6.14 15.28
CA GLY A 95 -0.51 5.57 14.56
C GLY A 95 0.27 6.57 13.73
N LEU A 96 0.94 6.07 12.68
CA LEU A 96 2.02 6.75 11.98
C LEU A 96 1.58 7.46 10.69
N PHE A 97 0.47 8.20 10.73
CA PHE A 97 -0.13 8.84 9.54
C PHE A 97 0.37 10.26 9.23
N VAL A 98 1.39 10.74 9.97
CA VAL A 98 2.12 12.02 9.84
C VAL A 98 1.48 13.05 8.90
N GLY A 99 0.55 13.85 9.43
CA GLY A 99 -0.02 15.00 8.72
C GLY A 99 -1.11 14.68 7.69
N ALA A 100 -1.32 13.42 7.29
CA ALA A 100 -2.33 13.04 6.31
C ALA A 100 -3.75 13.13 6.91
N ALA A 101 -4.73 13.60 6.15
CA ALA A 101 -6.12 13.66 6.61
C ALA A 101 -6.79 12.28 6.77
N GLY A 102 -6.17 11.23 6.22
CA GLY A 102 -6.61 9.85 6.24
C GLY A 102 -5.93 9.04 5.15
N LEU A 103 -6.55 7.93 4.73
CA LEU A 103 -5.99 7.04 3.71
C LEU A 103 -6.98 6.76 2.58
N LEU A 104 -6.44 6.69 1.36
CA LEU A 104 -7.15 6.23 0.18
C LEU A 104 -6.95 4.71 0.01
N GLY A 105 -8.04 3.95 0.14
CA GLY A 105 -8.05 2.50 -0.02
C GLY A 105 -8.03 2.09 -1.49
N LEU A 106 -6.90 1.59 -1.97
CA LEU A 106 -6.70 1.14 -3.35
C LEU A 106 -6.75 -0.39 -3.51
N GLY A 107 -7.23 -1.14 -2.52
CA GLY A 107 -7.24 -2.61 -2.58
C GLY A 107 -8.18 -3.22 -3.63
N GLY A 108 -8.20 -4.55 -3.68
CA GLY A 108 -9.02 -5.33 -4.61
C GLY A 108 -10.47 -5.56 -4.16
N GLY A 109 -10.81 -5.23 -2.91
CA GLY A 109 -12.13 -5.55 -2.35
C GLY A 109 -13.25 -4.59 -2.76
N PRO A 110 -14.51 -4.91 -2.39
CA PRO A 110 -15.69 -4.17 -2.84
C PRO A 110 -15.80 -2.75 -2.28
N LEU A 111 -15.13 -2.47 -1.16
CA LEU A 111 -15.08 -1.13 -0.54
C LEU A 111 -13.91 -0.27 -1.06
N SER A 112 -13.06 -0.80 -1.94
CA SER A 112 -11.94 -0.04 -2.47
C SER A 112 -12.36 1.07 -3.42
N MET A 113 -11.58 2.15 -3.47
CA MET A 113 -11.85 3.27 -4.37
C MET A 113 -11.96 2.81 -5.83
N PRO A 114 -11.06 1.96 -6.38
CA PRO A 114 -11.22 1.42 -7.73
C PRO A 114 -12.58 0.73 -7.95
N SER A 115 -13.02 -0.12 -7.02
CA SER A 115 -14.29 -0.83 -7.10
C SER A 115 -15.49 0.12 -7.08
N GLN A 116 -15.46 1.12 -6.19
CA GLN A 116 -16.56 2.05 -6.00
C GLN A 116 -16.75 3.03 -7.17
N ILE A 117 -15.65 3.49 -7.78
CA ILE A 117 -15.70 4.36 -8.96
C ILE A 117 -15.75 3.57 -10.28
N LYS A 118 -15.81 2.24 -10.22
CA LYS A 118 -15.82 1.32 -11.36
C LYS A 118 -14.58 1.47 -12.27
N ALA A 119 -13.42 1.75 -11.67
CA ALA A 119 -12.16 1.72 -12.38
C ALA A 119 -11.74 0.27 -12.66
N THR A 120 -11.24 0.02 -13.87
CA THR A 120 -10.71 -1.30 -14.28
C THR A 120 -9.19 -1.36 -14.18
N SER A 121 -8.53 -0.20 -14.09
CA SER A 121 -7.11 -0.07 -13.83
C SER A 121 -6.82 1.23 -13.08
N PHE A 122 -5.65 1.30 -12.45
CA PHE A 122 -5.07 2.54 -11.98
C PHE A 122 -3.54 2.47 -12.06
N SER A 123 -2.90 3.63 -12.04
CA SER A 123 -1.46 3.79 -11.98
C SER A 123 -1.10 4.92 -11.03
N TYR A 124 0.02 4.78 -10.33
CA TYR A 124 0.59 5.88 -9.56
C TYR A 124 2.07 6.07 -9.90
N CYS A 125 2.51 7.32 -9.90
CA CYS A 125 3.92 7.69 -10.03
C CYS A 125 4.28 8.52 -8.80
N LEU A 126 4.95 7.88 -7.84
CA LEU A 126 5.36 8.52 -6.60
C LEU A 126 6.69 9.25 -6.80
N VAL A 127 6.79 10.46 -6.30
CA VAL A 127 8.05 11.19 -6.21
C VAL A 127 8.71 10.96 -4.86
N ASP A 128 10.00 11.31 -4.76
CA ASP A 128 10.70 11.32 -3.48
C ASP A 128 9.98 12.20 -2.46
N ARG A 129 9.97 11.76 -1.19
CA ARG A 129 9.26 12.44 -0.09
C ARG A 129 9.61 13.93 0.02
N ASP A 130 10.87 14.27 -0.23
CA ASP A 130 11.38 15.63 -0.07
C ASP A 130 11.39 16.41 -1.40
N SER A 131 10.77 15.85 -2.45
CA SER A 131 10.58 16.49 -3.75
C SER A 131 9.54 17.60 -3.68
N ARG A 132 9.75 18.67 -4.46
CA ARG A 132 8.76 19.74 -4.67
C ARG A 132 7.74 19.44 -5.76
N LYS A 133 7.91 18.33 -6.49
CA LYS A 133 6.98 17.89 -7.53
C LYS A 133 5.82 17.13 -6.90
N SER A 134 4.70 17.06 -7.59
CA SER A 134 3.56 16.24 -7.17
C SER A 134 3.66 14.83 -7.73
N SER A 135 3.28 13.83 -6.92
CA SER A 135 2.97 12.48 -7.40
C SER A 135 1.69 12.48 -8.24
N THR A 136 1.47 11.41 -9.01
CA THR A 136 0.19 11.19 -9.73
C THR A 136 -0.49 9.90 -9.28
N LEU A 137 -1.82 9.90 -9.33
CA LEU A 137 -2.69 8.73 -9.25
C LEU A 137 -3.76 8.89 -10.33
N GLU A 138 -3.81 7.95 -11.25
CA GLU A 138 -4.70 8.00 -12.41
C GLU A 138 -5.52 6.72 -12.48
N PHE A 139 -6.83 6.86 -12.70
CA PHE A 139 -7.74 5.73 -12.89
C PHE A 139 -8.09 5.59 -14.38
N ASN A 140 -8.10 4.37 -14.89
CA ASN A 140 -8.36 4.06 -16.30
C ASN A 140 -7.44 4.81 -17.29
N SER A 141 -6.20 5.09 -16.88
CA SER A 141 -5.19 5.68 -17.76
C SER A 141 -4.75 4.71 -18.86
N ALA A 142 -4.11 5.27 -19.89
CA ALA A 142 -3.54 4.48 -20.98
C ALA A 142 -2.49 3.49 -20.42
N LYS A 143 -2.39 2.33 -21.06
CA LYS A 143 -1.37 1.34 -20.70
C LYS A 143 0.02 1.98 -20.80
N PRO A 144 0.94 1.64 -19.88
CA PRO A 144 2.34 2.05 -19.99
C PRO A 144 2.94 1.66 -21.35
N GLY A 145 3.92 2.43 -21.81
CA GLY A 145 4.57 2.22 -23.11
C GLY A 145 5.27 0.86 -23.24
N SER A 146 5.78 0.58 -24.44
CA SER A 146 6.39 -0.70 -24.82
C SER A 146 7.58 -1.15 -23.97
N ASN A 147 8.21 -0.23 -23.23
CA ASN A 147 9.35 -0.52 -22.34
C ASN A 147 8.92 -0.94 -20.93
N SER A 148 7.63 -1.17 -20.70
CA SER A 148 7.12 -1.63 -19.40
C SER A 148 7.33 -3.12 -19.20
N VAL A 149 7.66 -3.48 -17.97
CA VAL A 149 7.68 -4.88 -17.52
C VAL A 149 6.29 -5.22 -16.99
N THR A 150 5.75 -6.34 -17.42
CA THR A 150 4.43 -6.79 -16.96
C THR A 150 4.58 -8.07 -16.15
N ALA A 151 3.82 -8.15 -15.05
CA ALA A 151 3.72 -9.34 -14.23
C ALA A 151 2.23 -9.69 -14.06
N PRO A 152 1.85 -10.98 -14.11
CA PRO A 152 0.47 -11.36 -13.86
C PRO A 152 0.11 -11.04 -12.40
N ILE A 153 -1.02 -10.37 -12.22
CA ILE A 153 -1.65 -10.22 -10.91
C ILE A 153 -2.23 -11.58 -10.53
N LEU A 154 -1.77 -12.12 -9.40
CA LEU A 154 -2.25 -13.36 -8.82
C LEU A 154 -3.41 -13.07 -7.87
N ARG A 155 -4.28 -14.07 -7.69
CA ARG A 155 -5.40 -14.00 -6.74
C ARG A 155 -5.14 -14.92 -5.57
N ASN A 156 -5.33 -14.40 -4.36
CA ASN A 156 -5.44 -15.19 -3.16
C ASN A 156 -6.93 -15.40 -2.85
N SER A 157 -7.38 -16.66 -2.80
CA SER A 157 -8.79 -16.99 -2.59
C SER A 157 -9.28 -16.74 -1.16
N LYS A 158 -8.36 -16.46 -0.23
CA LYS A 158 -8.66 -16.18 1.18
C LYS A 158 -8.55 -14.69 1.53
N LEU A 159 -7.78 -13.92 0.74
CA LEU A 159 -7.52 -12.50 0.95
C LEU A 159 -7.56 -11.76 -0.39
N ASP A 160 -8.70 -11.15 -0.72
CA ASP A 160 -8.92 -10.47 -2.01
C ASP A 160 -8.57 -8.98 -2.01
N THR A 161 -8.17 -8.42 -0.87
CA THR A 161 -7.77 -7.01 -0.75
C THR A 161 -6.43 -6.69 -1.41
N PHE A 162 -5.47 -7.63 -1.44
CA PHE A 162 -4.10 -7.35 -1.88
C PHE A 162 -3.85 -7.72 -3.36
N TYR A 163 -3.02 -6.92 -4.03
CA TYR A 163 -2.49 -7.27 -5.35
C TYR A 163 -1.25 -8.14 -5.23
N TYR A 164 -1.43 -9.45 -5.44
CA TYR A 164 -0.32 -10.40 -5.45
C TYR A 164 0.38 -10.41 -6.80
N VAL A 165 1.70 -10.54 -6.81
CA VAL A 165 2.52 -10.65 -8.03
C VAL A 165 3.35 -11.93 -8.00
N GLY A 166 3.49 -12.56 -9.16
CA GLY A 166 4.23 -13.82 -9.31
C GLY A 166 5.74 -13.65 -9.33
N LEU A 167 6.33 -13.20 -8.22
CA LEU A 167 7.78 -13.14 -8.04
C LEU A 167 8.36 -14.56 -7.92
N THR A 168 9.38 -14.86 -8.71
CA THR A 168 10.03 -16.18 -8.74
C THR A 168 11.40 -16.16 -8.09
N GLY A 169 12.03 -15.00 -7.99
CA GLY A 169 13.35 -14.86 -7.37
C GLY A 169 13.99 -13.50 -7.64
N PHE A 170 15.27 -13.42 -7.34
CA PHE A 170 16.09 -12.23 -7.56
C PHE A 170 17.33 -12.55 -8.37
N SER A 171 17.90 -11.54 -9.02
CA SER A 171 19.24 -11.59 -9.61
C SER A 171 20.08 -10.43 -9.06
N VAL A 172 21.36 -10.65 -8.81
CA VAL A 172 22.29 -9.60 -8.36
C VAL A 172 23.50 -9.59 -9.29
N GLY A 173 23.79 -8.43 -9.91
CA GLY A 173 24.85 -8.30 -10.91
C GLY A 173 24.66 -9.26 -12.10
N GLY A 174 23.41 -9.46 -12.52
CA GLY A 174 23.03 -10.38 -13.60
C GLY A 174 23.04 -11.87 -13.22
N ARG A 175 23.40 -12.24 -11.99
CA ARG A 175 23.44 -13.65 -11.52
C ARG A 175 22.23 -13.99 -10.66
N PRO A 176 21.52 -15.10 -10.92
CA PRO A 176 20.41 -15.54 -10.07
C PRO A 176 20.85 -15.77 -8.62
N VAL A 177 20.02 -15.36 -7.67
CA VAL A 177 20.19 -15.64 -6.24
C VAL A 177 19.52 -16.97 -5.92
N SER A 178 20.22 -17.86 -5.21
CA SER A 178 19.65 -19.13 -4.76
C SER A 178 18.67 -18.89 -3.61
N ILE A 179 17.38 -19.08 -3.90
CA ILE A 179 16.27 -18.99 -2.96
C ILE A 179 15.44 -20.27 -3.15
N PRO A 180 15.01 -20.96 -2.07
CA PRO A 180 14.24 -22.18 -2.20
C PRO A 180 12.96 -21.97 -3.04
N PRO A 181 12.63 -22.89 -3.95
CA PRO A 181 11.37 -22.85 -4.68
C PRO A 181 10.18 -22.77 -3.71
N GLY A 182 9.16 -21.98 -4.06
CA GLY A 182 7.97 -21.83 -3.25
C GLY A 182 8.08 -20.79 -2.11
N THR A 183 9.26 -20.21 -1.85
CA THR A 183 9.42 -19.14 -0.84
C THR A 183 8.44 -17.96 -1.02
N PHE A 184 8.07 -17.66 -2.27
CA PHE A 184 7.17 -16.56 -2.63
C PHE A 184 5.77 -17.02 -3.05
N ALA A 185 5.44 -18.31 -2.89
CA ALA A 185 4.14 -18.84 -3.28
C ALA A 185 3.07 -18.51 -2.24
N VAL A 186 1.83 -18.37 -2.70
CA VAL A 186 0.65 -18.42 -1.82
C VAL A 186 0.30 -19.89 -1.60
N ASP A 187 0.16 -20.31 -0.35
CA ASP A 187 -0.22 -21.67 -0.01
C ASP A 187 -1.74 -21.91 -0.08
N LYS A 188 -2.18 -23.15 0.18
CA LYS A 188 -3.60 -23.52 0.16
C LYS A 188 -4.44 -22.84 1.25
N ALA A 189 -3.79 -22.39 2.34
CA ALA A 189 -4.43 -21.65 3.42
C ALA A 189 -4.49 -20.15 3.12
N GLY A 190 -3.93 -19.69 2.01
CA GLY A 190 -3.86 -18.27 1.64
C GLY A 190 -2.73 -17.52 2.33
N SER A 191 -1.76 -18.22 2.93
CA SER A 191 -0.58 -17.61 3.55
C SER A 191 0.57 -17.48 2.54
N GLY A 192 1.47 -16.53 2.80
CA GLY A 192 2.60 -16.24 1.92
C GLY A 192 2.22 -15.37 0.73
N GLY A 193 2.94 -15.53 -0.39
CA GLY A 193 2.83 -14.67 -1.55
C GLY A 193 3.68 -13.40 -1.47
N VAL A 194 3.64 -12.61 -2.55
CA VAL A 194 4.28 -11.29 -2.64
C VAL A 194 3.22 -10.30 -3.07
N ILE A 195 3.07 -9.23 -2.28
CA ILE A 195 2.10 -8.15 -2.54
C ILE A 195 2.83 -6.87 -2.92
N VAL A 196 2.16 -6.03 -3.71
CA VAL A 196 2.56 -4.64 -3.91
C VAL A 196 1.88 -3.80 -2.83
N ASP A 197 2.68 -3.15 -1.98
CA ASP A 197 2.19 -2.36 -0.85
C ASP A 197 2.81 -0.96 -0.86
N SER A 198 1.99 0.06 -1.07
CA SER A 198 2.39 1.47 -1.01
C SER A 198 2.48 2.01 0.43
N GLY A 199 1.99 1.27 1.43
CA GLY A 199 2.09 1.63 2.84
C GLY A 199 3.42 1.24 3.49
N THR A 200 4.21 0.37 2.86
CA THR A 200 5.49 -0.10 3.37
C THR A 200 6.66 0.61 2.68
N ALA A 201 7.44 1.39 3.43
CA ALA A 201 8.54 2.19 2.87
C ALA A 201 9.72 1.38 2.30
N VAL A 202 9.95 0.15 2.78
CA VAL A 202 11.06 -0.71 2.34
C VAL A 202 10.61 -2.15 2.13
N THR A 203 11.06 -2.77 1.04
CA THR A 203 10.72 -4.17 0.70
C THR A 203 11.03 -5.12 1.86
N ARG A 204 10.02 -5.89 2.29
CA ARG A 204 10.14 -6.94 3.30
C ARG A 204 10.22 -8.30 2.61
N LEU A 205 11.15 -9.14 3.06
CA LEU A 205 11.36 -10.49 2.54
C LEU A 205 11.35 -11.51 3.69
N PRO A 206 10.92 -12.75 3.44
CA PRO A 206 11.18 -13.86 4.37
C PRO A 206 12.68 -13.93 4.68
N SER A 207 13.04 -14.23 5.93
CA SER A 207 14.42 -14.14 6.42
C SER A 207 15.41 -14.89 5.53
N GLN A 208 15.05 -16.08 5.04
CA GLN A 208 15.92 -16.86 4.16
C GLN A 208 16.15 -16.17 2.80
N ALA A 209 15.10 -15.61 2.18
CA ALA A 209 15.23 -14.88 0.93
C ALA A 209 16.06 -13.60 1.12
N TYR A 210 15.83 -12.89 2.22
CA TYR A 210 16.62 -11.73 2.61
C TYR A 210 18.10 -12.06 2.75
N THR A 211 18.44 -13.09 3.54
CA THR A 211 19.83 -13.52 3.75
C THR A 211 20.51 -13.89 2.43
N SER A 212 19.86 -14.68 1.57
CA SER A 212 20.41 -15.03 0.26
C SER A 212 20.66 -13.79 -0.62
N LEU A 213 19.72 -12.85 -0.65
CA LEU A 213 19.83 -11.62 -1.45
C LEU A 213 20.93 -10.71 -0.92
N ARG A 214 20.95 -10.48 0.40
CA ARG A 214 21.97 -9.70 1.11
C ARG A 214 23.36 -10.25 0.86
N ASP A 215 23.54 -11.57 1.01
CA ASP A 215 24.84 -12.21 0.83
C ASP A 215 25.30 -12.15 -0.64
N ALA A 216 24.38 -12.21 -1.60
CA ALA A 216 24.69 -11.99 -3.01
C ALA A 216 25.12 -10.55 -3.30
N PHE A 217 24.45 -9.57 -2.71
CA PHE A 217 24.78 -8.16 -2.82
C PHE A 217 26.15 -7.86 -2.20
N THR A 218 26.38 -8.26 -0.95
CA THR A 218 27.63 -8.00 -0.21
C THR A 218 28.86 -8.62 -0.86
N ARG A 219 28.71 -9.76 -1.56
CA ARG A 219 29.81 -10.37 -2.35
C ARG A 219 30.32 -9.45 -3.45
N LEU A 220 29.46 -8.63 -4.05
CA LEU A 220 29.83 -7.73 -5.16
C LEU A 220 30.17 -6.30 -4.70
N THR A 221 29.95 -5.99 -3.42
CA THR A 221 30.22 -4.67 -2.82
C THR A 221 31.35 -4.69 -1.79
N ARG A 222 32.23 -5.70 -1.82
CA ARG A 222 33.40 -5.80 -0.91
C ARG A 222 34.37 -4.60 -0.98
N HIS A 223 34.32 -3.85 -2.07
CA HIS A 223 35.11 -2.64 -2.27
C HIS A 223 34.53 -1.41 -1.54
N LEU A 224 33.27 -1.47 -1.10
CA LEU A 224 32.63 -0.41 -0.34
C LEU A 224 32.97 -0.57 1.15
N LYS A 225 33.31 0.53 1.80
CA LYS A 225 33.64 0.56 3.23
C LYS A 225 32.38 0.25 4.05
N PRO A 226 32.36 -0.77 4.92
CA PRO A 226 31.21 -1.04 5.78
C PRO A 226 30.98 0.10 6.78
N ALA A 227 29.71 0.34 7.11
CA ALA A 227 29.29 1.24 8.18
C ALA A 227 28.50 0.48 9.25
N GLN A 228 28.30 1.11 10.41
CA GLN A 228 27.46 0.56 11.45
C GLN A 228 26.02 0.39 10.95
N SER A 229 25.37 -0.70 11.36
CA SER A 229 23.94 -0.92 11.12
C SER A 229 23.11 0.23 11.67
N PHE A 230 22.01 0.54 10.99
CA PHE A 230 21.09 1.61 11.41
C PHE A 230 19.65 1.12 11.43
N ALA A 231 18.98 1.29 12.58
CA ALA A 231 17.61 0.83 12.79
C ALA A 231 17.43 -0.66 12.38
N ILE A 232 16.62 -0.92 11.36
CA ILE A 232 16.32 -2.27 10.84
C ILE A 232 17.28 -2.73 9.74
N PHE A 233 18.26 -1.92 9.36
CA PHE A 233 19.18 -2.19 8.25
C PHE A 233 20.51 -2.74 8.76
N ASP A 234 20.91 -3.91 8.26
CA ASP A 234 22.14 -4.61 8.68
C ASP A 234 23.32 -4.46 7.71
N THR A 235 23.06 -3.97 6.49
CA THR A 235 24.03 -3.90 5.39
C THR A 235 24.21 -2.44 4.99
N CYS A 236 25.05 -1.75 5.74
CA CYS A 236 25.31 -0.32 5.58
C CYS A 236 26.74 -0.09 5.10
N TYR A 237 26.95 0.97 4.32
CA TYR A 237 28.25 1.37 3.80
C TYR A 237 28.51 2.85 4.07
N ASP A 238 29.77 3.21 4.28
CA ASP A 238 30.24 4.57 4.45
C ASP A 238 30.69 5.12 3.09
N PHE A 239 29.93 6.10 2.60
CA PHE A 239 30.19 6.78 1.33
C PHE A 239 30.80 8.17 1.50
N SER A 240 31.17 8.58 2.73
CA SER A 240 31.64 9.94 3.02
C SER A 240 32.87 10.37 2.19
N SER A 241 33.70 9.41 1.77
CA SER A 241 34.89 9.65 0.96
C SER A 241 34.67 9.45 -0.55
N LEU A 242 33.42 9.23 -1.00
CA LEU A 242 33.11 8.89 -2.39
C LEU A 242 32.21 9.97 -3.02
N SER A 243 32.56 10.41 -4.22
CA SER A 243 31.72 11.33 -5.02
C SER A 243 30.67 10.61 -5.85
N SER A 244 30.88 9.32 -6.13
CA SER A 244 29.94 8.44 -6.80
C SER A 244 30.11 7.02 -6.28
N VAL A 245 29.02 6.25 -6.32
CA VAL A 245 29.00 4.86 -5.85
C VAL A 245 28.41 4.01 -6.97
N THR A 246 29.07 2.90 -7.27
CA THR A 246 28.51 1.86 -8.14
C THR A 246 28.12 0.67 -7.28
N VAL A 247 26.87 0.23 -7.41
CA VAL A 247 26.33 -0.94 -6.74
C VAL A 247 25.86 -1.96 -7.78
N PRO A 248 25.85 -3.27 -7.47
CA PRO A 248 25.34 -4.26 -8.38
C PRO A 248 23.83 -4.07 -8.61
N THR A 249 23.37 -4.17 -9.86
CA THR A 249 21.95 -4.19 -10.20
C THR A 249 21.25 -5.34 -9.48
N VAL A 250 20.10 -5.07 -8.87
CA VAL A 250 19.23 -6.06 -8.24
C VAL A 250 17.96 -6.17 -9.06
N ALA A 251 17.75 -7.30 -9.73
CA ALA A 251 16.56 -7.53 -10.53
C ALA A 251 15.55 -8.43 -9.79
N MET A 252 14.28 -8.06 -9.83
CA MET A 252 13.15 -8.92 -9.49
C MET A 252 12.77 -9.77 -10.71
N ASN A 253 12.77 -11.09 -10.53
CA ASN A 253 12.42 -12.03 -11.59
C ASN A 253 10.95 -12.45 -11.45
N PHE A 254 10.21 -12.43 -12.55
CA PHE A 254 8.81 -12.87 -12.61
C PHE A 254 8.66 -14.08 -13.53
N ALA A 255 7.45 -14.64 -13.59
CA ALA A 255 7.11 -15.69 -14.55
C ALA A 255 7.35 -15.24 -16.01
N ALA A 256 7.48 -16.21 -16.92
CA ALA A 256 7.72 -15.99 -18.35
C ALA A 256 8.99 -15.18 -18.68
N GLY A 257 9.98 -15.16 -17.77
CA GLY A 257 11.29 -14.55 -18.01
C GLY A 257 11.32 -13.02 -17.90
N GLN A 258 10.23 -12.40 -17.46
CA GLN A 258 10.15 -10.95 -17.21
C GLN A 258 11.04 -10.56 -16.03
N LYS A 259 11.72 -9.42 -16.14
CA LYS A 259 12.65 -8.91 -15.12
C LYS A 259 12.46 -7.41 -14.94
N LEU A 260 12.37 -6.97 -13.69
CA LEU A 260 12.40 -5.56 -13.31
C LEU A 260 13.73 -5.28 -12.61
N GLU A 261 14.55 -4.42 -13.20
CA GLU A 261 15.88 -4.02 -12.70
C GLU A 261 15.85 -2.73 -11.87
#